data_AF-A0A1H4JZ94-F1
#
_entry.id   AF-A0A1H4JZ94-F1
#
_cell.length_a   1.000
_cell.length_b   1.000
_cell.length_c   1.000
_cell.angle_alpha   90.00
_cell.angle_beta   90.00
_cell.angle_gamma   90.00
#
_symmetry.space_group_name_H-M   'P 1'
#
loop_
_entity.id
_entity.type
_entity.pdbx_description
1 polymer ?
#
loop_
_entity_poly.entity_id
_entity_poly.type
_entity_poly.pdbx_seq_one_letter_code
_entity_poly.pdbx_strand_id
1 'polypeptide(L)'
;MALARARRTDRRVDYWPGFVDAMATLLLAIMFLLSVFVLAQYFLSQEITGKDAVLDRLNAQINELTQLLALEQANSQDAEDTIANLRASLEDIRADRSRLEQILASGSGQSEQAEARIGELSGALDEERQVSQRALSQVELLNQQISALRKQIGALEAALEVSEERDRESRTKIADLGRRLNVALAQRVQELNRYRSDFFGRLREILSDRENIRIVGDRFVFQSEVLFPSGATEINPNGREEMRKLADAILELQKEIPPEINWVLRVDGHTDDVPLSGTGRFRDNWELSTARATAVVKFLIENGVPANRLVAAGFGEYQPLDTEDTAEARARNRRIELKLTER
;
A
#
# COMPACT_ATOMS: atom_id res chain seq x y z
N MET A 1 -203.81 -53.09 -29.69
CA MET A 1 -204.92 -52.59 -28.85
C MET A 1 -204.30 -51.61 -27.85
N ALA A 2 -204.58 -50.31 -27.95
CA ALA A 2 -205.77 -49.69 -27.35
C ALA A 2 -205.68 -49.89 -25.81
N LEU A 3 -205.57 -48.89 -24.93
CA LEU A 3 -206.46 -47.76 -24.63
C LEU A 3 -205.89 -47.14 -23.33
N ALA A 4 -205.73 -45.83 -23.19
CA ALA A 4 -206.72 -44.81 -22.87
C ALA A 4 -206.94 -44.52 -21.36
N ARG A 5 -207.02 -43.21 -21.10
CA ARG A 5 -207.89 -42.46 -20.16
C ARG A 5 -207.59 -42.41 -18.64
N ALA A 6 -207.34 -41.15 -18.24
CA ALA A 6 -208.18 -40.28 -17.37
C ALA A 6 -207.85 -40.07 -15.87
N ARG A 7 -208.03 -38.79 -15.49
CA ARG A 7 -208.48 -38.15 -14.20
C ARG A 7 -207.45 -37.66 -13.13
N ARG A 8 -207.66 -36.37 -12.74
CA ARG A 8 -207.71 -35.68 -11.41
C ARG A 8 -206.96 -36.36 -10.21
N THR A 9 -206.24 -35.71 -9.27
CA THR A 9 -206.45 -34.43 -8.54
C THR A 9 -205.26 -34.12 -7.56
N ASP A 10 -204.97 -32.82 -7.34
CA ASP A 10 -204.62 -32.09 -6.08
C ASP A 10 -203.28 -32.22 -5.28
N ARG A 11 -202.55 -31.07 -5.25
CA ARG A 11 -201.68 -30.39 -4.21
C ARG A 11 -200.62 -31.11 -3.34
N ARG A 12 -199.33 -30.68 -3.47
CA ARG A 12 -198.52 -29.86 -2.50
C ARG A 12 -197.00 -29.78 -2.85
N VAL A 13 -196.53 -28.54 -3.09
CA VAL A 13 -195.22 -27.85 -2.87
C VAL A 13 -193.86 -28.50 -3.25
N ASP A 14 -193.14 -27.80 -4.15
CA ASP A 14 -191.81 -27.98 -4.74
C ASP A 14 -190.61 -27.45 -3.92
N TYR A 15 -189.47 -28.17 -3.95
CA TYR A 15 -188.11 -27.66 -3.60
C TYR A 15 -186.97 -28.29 -4.47
N TRP A 16 -187.28 -28.90 -5.62
CA TRP A 16 -186.37 -29.81 -6.38
C TRP A 16 -185.58 -29.19 -7.56
N PRO A 17 -184.95 -27.99 -7.50
CA PRO A 17 -183.80 -27.84 -8.44
C PRO A 17 -182.55 -27.06 -7.99
N GLY A 18 -182.50 -26.38 -6.83
CA GLY A 18 -181.39 -25.44 -6.53
C GLY A 18 -180.18 -25.99 -5.74
N PHE A 19 -180.35 -27.01 -4.89
CA PHE A 19 -179.30 -27.39 -3.92
C PHE A 19 -178.17 -28.23 -4.52
N VAL A 20 -178.45 -29.00 -5.58
CA VAL A 20 -177.45 -29.85 -6.26
C VAL A 20 -176.47 -29.01 -7.10
N ASP A 21 -176.95 -27.92 -7.71
CA ASP A 21 -176.11 -27.03 -8.53
C ASP A 21 -175.18 -26.16 -7.65
N ALA A 22 -175.65 -25.73 -6.47
CA ALA A 22 -174.81 -25.03 -5.48
C ALA A 22 -173.71 -25.94 -4.88
N MET A 23 -174.01 -27.23 -4.67
CA MET A 23 -173.02 -28.21 -4.19
C MET A 23 -171.98 -28.59 -5.24
N ALA A 24 -172.37 -28.68 -6.51
CA ALA A 24 -171.46 -28.97 -7.62
C ALA A 24 -170.57 -27.77 -7.98
N THR A 25 -171.10 -26.55 -7.98
CA THR A 25 -170.31 -25.32 -8.19
C THR A 25 -169.34 -25.05 -7.04
N LEU A 26 -169.71 -25.38 -5.79
CA LEU A 26 -168.80 -25.28 -4.64
C LEU A 26 -167.67 -26.33 -4.72
N LEU A 27 -167.97 -27.56 -5.15
CA LEU A 27 -166.95 -28.59 -5.41
C LEU A 27 -165.99 -28.19 -6.55
N LEU A 28 -166.51 -27.63 -7.65
CA LEU A 28 -165.71 -27.11 -8.76
C LEU A 28 -164.84 -25.92 -8.34
N ALA A 29 -165.36 -25.00 -7.53
CA ALA A 29 -164.59 -23.89 -6.98
C ALA A 29 -163.47 -24.37 -6.04
N ILE A 30 -163.76 -25.34 -5.17
CA ILE A 30 -162.76 -25.95 -4.28
C ILE A 30 -161.70 -26.71 -5.10
N MET A 31 -162.08 -27.47 -6.12
CA MET A 31 -161.16 -28.15 -7.03
C MET A 31 -160.29 -27.15 -7.82
N PHE A 32 -160.86 -26.05 -8.29
CA PHE A 32 -160.12 -24.98 -8.97
C PHE A 32 -159.13 -24.29 -8.02
N LEU A 33 -159.54 -23.97 -6.79
CA LEU A 33 -158.68 -23.35 -5.78
C LEU A 33 -157.55 -24.30 -5.35
N LEU A 34 -157.85 -25.59 -5.18
CA LEU A 34 -156.84 -26.64 -4.99
C LEU A 34 -155.90 -26.75 -6.19
N SER A 35 -156.41 -26.69 -7.42
CA SER A 35 -155.56 -26.76 -8.62
C SER A 35 -154.64 -25.55 -8.74
N VAL A 36 -155.13 -24.34 -8.45
CA VAL A 36 -154.30 -23.11 -8.42
C VAL A 36 -153.27 -23.20 -7.29
N PHE A 37 -153.65 -23.72 -6.13
CA PHE A 37 -152.73 -23.91 -5.01
C PHE A 37 -151.64 -24.94 -5.33
N VAL A 38 -152.00 -26.07 -5.96
CA VAL A 38 -151.04 -27.08 -6.41
C VAL A 38 -150.13 -26.53 -7.52
N LEU A 39 -150.66 -25.73 -8.46
CA LEU A 39 -149.85 -25.04 -9.47
C LEU A 39 -148.88 -24.06 -8.81
N ALA A 40 -149.35 -23.25 -7.86
CA ALA A 40 -148.53 -22.30 -7.12
C ALA A 40 -147.46 -23.01 -6.29
N GLN A 41 -147.80 -24.12 -5.62
CA GLN A 41 -146.82 -24.97 -4.93
C GLN A 41 -145.83 -25.61 -5.90
N TYR A 42 -146.26 -26.02 -7.09
CA TYR A 42 -145.39 -26.58 -8.11
C TYR A 42 -144.38 -25.55 -8.63
N PHE A 43 -144.85 -24.33 -8.97
CA PHE A 43 -143.98 -23.24 -9.40
C PHE A 43 -143.04 -22.76 -8.28
N LEU A 44 -143.54 -22.63 -7.05
CA LEU A 44 -142.72 -22.25 -5.90
C LEU A 44 -141.68 -23.34 -5.57
N SER A 45 -142.05 -24.62 -5.67
CA SER A 45 -141.13 -25.73 -5.54
C SER A 45 -140.09 -25.73 -6.65
N GLN A 46 -140.45 -25.48 -7.90
CA GLN A 46 -139.46 -25.35 -8.99
C GLN A 46 -138.51 -24.16 -8.78
N GLU A 47 -139.01 -23.03 -8.29
CA GLU A 47 -138.18 -21.84 -8.04
C GLU A 47 -137.26 -22.03 -6.82
N ILE A 48 -137.72 -22.71 -5.77
CA ILE A 48 -136.91 -23.09 -4.61
C ILE A 48 -135.87 -24.14 -5.02
N THR A 49 -136.26 -25.23 -5.69
CA THR A 49 -135.33 -26.25 -6.18
C THR A 49 -134.33 -25.69 -7.19
N GLY A 50 -134.73 -24.71 -8.01
CA GLY A 50 -133.82 -23.98 -8.90
C GLY A 50 -132.84 -23.09 -8.15
N LYS A 51 -133.29 -22.37 -7.11
CA LYS A 51 -132.41 -21.60 -6.21
C LYS A 51 -131.47 -22.50 -5.42
N ASP A 52 -131.94 -23.63 -4.93
CA ASP A 52 -131.13 -24.64 -4.22
C ASP A 52 -130.05 -25.22 -5.14
N ALA A 53 -130.39 -25.56 -6.39
CA ALA A 53 -129.42 -26.05 -7.37
C ALA A 53 -128.36 -24.98 -7.74
N VAL A 54 -128.73 -23.69 -7.76
CA VAL A 54 -127.80 -22.58 -7.96
C VAL A 54 -126.91 -22.39 -6.72
N LEU A 55 -127.46 -22.47 -5.52
CA LEU A 55 -126.71 -22.41 -4.26
C LEU A 55 -125.72 -23.57 -4.13
N ASP A 56 -126.12 -24.79 -4.49
CA ASP A 56 -125.24 -25.96 -4.49
C ASP A 56 -124.10 -25.81 -5.50
N ARG A 57 -124.40 -25.29 -6.69
CA ARG A 57 -123.37 -24.98 -7.70
C ARG A 57 -122.40 -23.90 -7.21
N LEU A 58 -122.91 -22.83 -6.61
CA LEU A 58 -122.09 -21.76 -6.04
C LEU A 58 -121.24 -22.27 -4.87
N ASN A 59 -121.79 -23.11 -4.00
CA ASN A 59 -121.04 -23.76 -2.92
C ASN A 59 -119.94 -24.68 -3.47
N ALA A 60 -120.22 -25.44 -4.53
CA ALA A 60 -119.20 -26.26 -5.20
C ALA A 60 -118.09 -25.39 -5.82
N GLN A 61 -118.45 -24.29 -6.49
CA GLN A 61 -117.48 -23.33 -7.05
C GLN A 61 -116.66 -22.64 -5.95
N ILE A 62 -117.28 -22.27 -4.82
CA ILE A 62 -116.59 -21.70 -3.66
C ILE A 62 -115.60 -22.72 -3.09
N ASN A 63 -115.98 -24.00 -2.98
CA ASN A 63 -115.10 -25.05 -2.50
C ASN A 63 -113.92 -25.29 -3.46
N GLU A 64 -114.16 -25.31 -4.77
CA GLU A 64 -113.12 -25.42 -5.80
C GLU A 64 -112.16 -24.23 -5.75
N LEU A 65 -112.67 -23.00 -5.69
CA LEU A 65 -111.86 -21.78 -5.56
C LEU A 65 -111.06 -21.76 -4.25
N THR A 66 -111.65 -22.27 -3.15
CA THR A 66 -110.95 -22.38 -1.86
C THR A 66 -109.81 -23.41 -1.94
N GLN A 67 -110.01 -24.53 -2.64
CA GLN A 67 -108.95 -25.52 -2.89
C GLN A 67 -107.85 -24.96 -3.79
N LEU A 68 -108.21 -24.24 -4.86
CA LEU A 68 -107.24 -23.57 -5.73
C LEU A 68 -106.46 -22.50 -4.98
N LEU A 69 -107.13 -21.70 -4.14
CA LEU A 69 -106.48 -20.69 -3.30
C LEU A 69 -105.53 -21.35 -2.29
N ALA A 70 -105.92 -22.46 -1.66
CA ALA A 70 -105.05 -23.21 -0.75
C ALA A 70 -103.82 -23.78 -1.47
N LEU A 71 -103.98 -24.30 -2.69
CA LEU A 71 -102.87 -24.78 -3.52
C LEU A 71 -101.93 -23.64 -3.94
N GLU A 72 -102.48 -22.50 -4.36
CA GLU A 72 -101.70 -21.32 -4.72
C GLU A 72 -100.93 -20.76 -3.52
N GLN A 73 -101.56 -20.71 -2.34
CA GLN A 73 -100.90 -20.34 -1.09
C GLN A 73 -99.78 -21.32 -0.73
N ALA A 74 -99.99 -22.63 -0.89
CA ALA A 74 -98.96 -23.65 -0.65
C ALA A 74 -97.78 -23.51 -1.63
N ASN A 75 -98.04 -23.29 -2.91
CA ASN A 75 -97.01 -23.05 -3.93
C ASN A 75 -96.23 -21.76 -3.65
N SER A 76 -96.92 -20.70 -3.23
CA SER A 76 -96.29 -19.44 -2.83
C SER A 76 -95.37 -19.65 -1.62
N GLN A 77 -95.81 -20.42 -0.63
CA GLN A 77 -94.99 -20.77 0.53
C GLN A 77 -93.75 -21.58 0.14
N ASP A 78 -93.90 -22.59 -0.73
CA ASP A 78 -92.77 -23.41 -1.23
C ASP A 78 -91.76 -22.58 -2.02
N ALA A 79 -92.24 -21.62 -2.83
CA ALA A 79 -91.39 -20.68 -3.54
C ALA A 79 -90.64 -19.73 -2.58
N GLU A 80 -91.32 -19.23 -1.55
CA GLU A 80 -90.70 -18.41 -0.49
C GLU A 80 -89.60 -19.18 0.26
N ASP A 81 -89.86 -20.44 0.62
CA ASP A 81 -88.91 -21.32 1.30
C ASP A 81 -87.72 -21.64 0.40
N THR A 82 -87.95 -21.91 -0.88
CA THR A 82 -86.89 -22.12 -1.88
C THR A 82 -86.02 -20.87 -2.05
N ILE A 83 -86.63 -19.69 -2.12
CA ILE A 83 -85.91 -18.41 -2.19
C ILE A 83 -85.08 -18.19 -0.92
N ALA A 84 -85.63 -18.51 0.27
CA ALA A 84 -84.90 -18.40 1.53
C ALA A 84 -83.68 -19.34 1.56
N ASN A 85 -83.83 -20.59 1.12
CA ASN A 85 -82.74 -21.57 1.03
C ASN A 85 -81.67 -21.15 0.02
N LEU A 86 -82.08 -20.68 -1.17
CA LEU A 86 -81.15 -20.19 -2.19
C LEU A 86 -80.40 -18.94 -1.71
N ARG A 87 -81.07 -18.04 -0.99
CA ARG A 87 -80.41 -16.88 -0.37
C ARG A 87 -79.38 -17.30 0.66
N ALA A 88 -79.71 -18.25 1.54
CA ALA A 88 -78.77 -18.78 2.53
C ALA A 88 -77.54 -19.42 1.86
N SER A 89 -77.76 -20.31 0.88
CA SER A 89 -76.68 -20.98 0.15
C SER A 89 -75.79 -19.98 -0.62
N LEU A 90 -76.38 -18.93 -1.18
CA LEU A 90 -75.64 -17.89 -1.89
C LEU A 90 -74.81 -17.03 -0.95
N GLU A 91 -75.29 -16.73 0.26
CA GLU A 91 -74.50 -16.06 1.31
C GLU A 91 -73.34 -16.95 1.79
N ASP A 92 -73.54 -18.26 1.97
CA ASP A 92 -72.48 -19.19 2.32
C ASP A 92 -71.38 -19.25 1.24
N ILE A 93 -71.77 -19.36 -0.03
CA ILE A 93 -70.82 -19.36 -1.16
C ILE A 93 -70.07 -18.03 -1.26
N ARG A 94 -70.74 -16.89 -0.98
CA ARG A 94 -70.07 -15.58 -0.93
C ARG A 94 -69.05 -15.52 0.19
N ALA A 95 -69.38 -16.05 1.37
CA ALA A 95 -68.46 -16.12 2.50
C ALA A 95 -67.24 -17.00 2.19
N ASP A 96 -67.45 -18.18 1.61
CA ASP A 96 -66.37 -19.08 1.18
C ASP A 96 -65.47 -18.44 0.12
N ARG A 97 -66.07 -17.79 -0.89
CA ARG A 97 -65.32 -17.04 -1.91
C ARG A 97 -64.47 -15.94 -1.27
N SER A 98 -65.04 -15.13 -0.37
CA SER A 98 -64.31 -14.07 0.33
C SER A 98 -63.15 -14.64 1.15
N ARG A 99 -63.34 -15.79 1.81
CA ARG A 99 -62.30 -16.47 2.57
C ARG A 99 -61.17 -16.98 1.65
N LEU A 100 -61.52 -17.59 0.52
CA LEU A 100 -60.54 -18.05 -0.47
C LEU A 100 -59.76 -16.89 -1.09
N GLU A 101 -60.44 -15.79 -1.44
CA GLU A 101 -59.79 -14.56 -1.94
C GLU A 101 -58.79 -14.00 -0.91
N GLN A 102 -59.13 -14.00 0.38
CA GLN A 102 -58.22 -13.57 1.45
C GLN A 102 -57.01 -14.50 1.61
N ILE A 103 -57.20 -15.83 1.53
CA ILE A 103 -56.10 -16.81 1.60
C ILE A 103 -55.17 -16.65 0.40
N LEU A 104 -55.71 -16.49 -0.80
CA LEU A 104 -54.93 -16.26 -2.02
C LEU A 104 -54.13 -14.96 -1.95
N ALA A 105 -54.74 -13.87 -1.46
CA ALA A 105 -54.05 -12.60 -1.27
C ALA A 105 -52.91 -12.69 -0.22
N SER A 106 -53.13 -13.44 0.86
CA SER A 106 -52.09 -13.70 1.86
C SER A 106 -50.95 -14.56 1.28
N GLY A 107 -51.29 -15.62 0.53
CA GLY A 107 -50.33 -16.51 -0.11
C GLY A 107 -49.51 -15.82 -1.20
N SER A 108 -50.12 -14.97 -2.03
CA SER A 108 -49.41 -14.17 -3.02
C SER A 108 -48.45 -13.19 -2.35
N GLY A 109 -48.88 -12.52 -1.28
CA GLY A 109 -48.01 -11.62 -0.50
C GLY A 109 -46.81 -12.34 0.14
N GLN A 110 -47.00 -13.57 0.63
CA GLN A 110 -45.89 -14.39 1.14
C GLN A 110 -44.92 -14.81 0.02
N SER A 111 -45.43 -15.16 -1.16
CA SER A 111 -44.59 -15.50 -2.32
C SER A 111 -43.75 -14.31 -2.78
N GLU A 112 -44.35 -13.12 -2.88
CA GLU A 112 -43.63 -11.88 -3.23
C GLU A 112 -42.53 -11.55 -2.21
N GLN A 113 -42.79 -11.75 -0.91
CA GLN A 113 -41.78 -11.56 0.14
C GLN A 113 -40.64 -12.59 0.03
N ALA A 114 -40.95 -13.85 -0.27
CA ALA A 114 -39.95 -14.89 -0.47
C ALA A 114 -39.08 -14.60 -1.70
N GLU A 115 -39.68 -14.19 -2.81
CA GLU A 115 -38.97 -13.78 -4.03
C GLU A 115 -38.06 -12.57 -3.78
N ALA A 116 -38.55 -11.55 -3.06
CA ALA A 116 -37.74 -10.40 -2.67
C ALA A 116 -36.53 -10.82 -1.82
N ARG A 117 -36.72 -11.74 -0.86
CA ARG A 117 -35.64 -12.25 -0.02
C ARG A 117 -34.63 -13.08 -0.80
N ILE A 118 -35.08 -13.89 -1.75
CA ILE A 118 -34.20 -14.65 -2.66
C ILE A 118 -33.36 -13.70 -3.51
N GLY A 119 -33.96 -12.62 -4.03
CA GLY A 119 -33.25 -11.58 -4.77
C GLY A 119 -32.15 -10.92 -3.93
N GLU A 120 -32.48 -10.52 -2.70
CA GLU A 120 -31.53 -9.92 -1.75
C GLU A 120 -30.36 -10.87 -1.42
N LEU A 121 -30.67 -12.12 -1.07
CA LEU A 121 -29.65 -13.13 -0.73
C LEU A 121 -28.77 -13.49 -1.93
N SER A 122 -29.35 -13.55 -3.13
CA SER A 122 -28.59 -13.81 -4.36
C SER A 122 -27.63 -12.66 -4.68
N GLY A 123 -28.10 -11.41 -4.51
CA GLY A 123 -27.25 -10.22 -4.64
C GLY A 123 -26.09 -10.23 -3.65
N ALA A 124 -26.36 -10.51 -2.37
CA ALA A 124 -25.32 -10.62 -1.34
C ALA A 124 -24.31 -11.74 -1.62
N LEU A 125 -24.77 -12.89 -2.14
CA LEU A 125 -23.89 -13.99 -2.51
C LEU A 125 -22.99 -13.63 -3.69
N ASP A 126 -23.52 -12.92 -4.68
CA ASP A 126 -22.73 -12.47 -5.83
C ASP A 126 -21.70 -11.40 -5.44
N GLU A 127 -22.04 -10.49 -4.52
CA GLU A 127 -21.09 -9.55 -3.93
C GLU A 127 -19.95 -10.27 -3.21
N GLU A 128 -20.28 -11.24 -2.34
CA GLU A 128 -19.28 -12.02 -1.60
C GLU A 128 -18.38 -12.81 -2.55
N ARG A 129 -18.94 -13.41 -3.61
CA ARG A 129 -18.17 -14.09 -4.64
C ARG A 129 -17.20 -13.15 -5.35
N GLN A 130 -17.63 -11.94 -5.69
CA GLN A 130 -16.75 -10.95 -6.30
C GLN A 130 -15.63 -10.52 -5.35
N VAL A 131 -15.94 -10.29 -4.06
CA VAL A 131 -14.93 -9.96 -3.05
C VAL A 131 -13.92 -11.10 -2.91
N SER A 132 -14.39 -12.35 -2.82
CA SER A 132 -13.55 -13.54 -2.76
C SER A 132 -12.64 -13.67 -3.99
N GLN A 133 -13.17 -13.48 -5.19
CA GLN A 133 -12.38 -13.50 -6.43
C GLN A 133 -11.31 -12.40 -6.46
N ARG A 134 -11.65 -11.17 -6.04
CA ARG A 134 -10.67 -10.08 -5.91
C ARG A 134 -9.57 -10.45 -4.90
N ALA A 135 -9.94 -11.00 -3.74
CA ALA A 135 -8.99 -11.43 -2.73
C ALA A 135 -8.04 -12.53 -3.26
N LEU A 136 -8.56 -13.54 -3.99
CA LEU A 136 -7.74 -14.58 -4.61
C LEU A 136 -6.74 -13.98 -5.62
N SER A 137 -7.19 -13.05 -6.48
CA SER A 137 -6.31 -12.37 -7.43
C SER A 137 -5.21 -11.55 -6.73
N GLN A 138 -5.53 -10.93 -5.59
CA GLN A 138 -4.58 -10.19 -4.78
C GLN A 138 -3.55 -11.11 -4.13
N VAL A 139 -3.98 -12.28 -3.62
CA VAL A 139 -3.08 -13.30 -3.08
C VAL A 139 -2.14 -13.84 -4.15
N GLU A 140 -2.64 -14.10 -5.36
CA GLU A 140 -1.81 -14.53 -6.48
C GLU A 140 -0.74 -13.49 -6.83
N LEU A 141 -1.13 -12.21 -6.94
CA LEU A 141 -0.20 -11.11 -7.18
C LEU A 141 0.86 -11.01 -6.07
N LEU A 142 0.46 -11.08 -4.80
CA LEU A 142 1.39 -11.04 -3.67
C LEU A 142 2.36 -12.22 -3.68
N ASN A 143 1.90 -13.42 -4.04
CA ASN A 143 2.77 -14.59 -4.19
C ASN A 143 3.80 -14.40 -5.31
N GLN A 144 3.39 -13.82 -6.44
CA GLN A 144 4.31 -13.47 -7.53
C GLN A 144 5.35 -12.43 -7.06
N GLN A 145 4.92 -11.40 -6.33
CA GLN A 145 5.81 -10.39 -5.75
C GLN A 145 6.80 -10.98 -4.74
N ILE A 146 6.33 -11.85 -3.84
CA ILE A 146 7.19 -12.55 -2.86
C ILE A 146 8.22 -13.41 -3.58
N SER A 147 7.84 -14.12 -4.64
CA SER A 147 8.78 -14.90 -5.45
C SER A 147 9.84 -14.02 -6.11
N ALA A 148 9.44 -12.87 -6.66
CA ALA A 148 10.37 -11.91 -7.26
C ALA A 148 11.35 -11.33 -6.22
N LEU A 149 10.86 -10.96 -5.03
CA LEU A 149 11.69 -10.47 -3.93
C LEU A 149 12.68 -11.54 -3.45
N ARG A 150 12.27 -12.80 -3.31
CA ARG A 150 13.17 -13.91 -2.96
C ARG A 150 14.28 -14.08 -4.00
N LYS A 151 13.98 -13.96 -5.29
CA LYS A 151 14.99 -13.99 -6.36
C LYS A 151 15.95 -12.81 -6.27
N GLN A 152 15.45 -11.61 -6.00
CA GLN A 152 16.28 -10.41 -5.81
C GLN A 152 17.22 -10.56 -4.61
N ILE A 153 16.73 -11.06 -3.48
CA ILE A 153 17.55 -11.32 -2.29
C ILE A 153 18.64 -12.34 -2.60
N GLY A 154 18.31 -13.46 -3.25
CA GLY A 154 19.33 -14.45 -3.63
C GLY A 154 20.40 -13.90 -4.59
N ALA A 155 20.01 -13.00 -5.51
CA ALA A 155 20.96 -12.33 -6.39
C ALA A 155 21.86 -11.34 -5.63
N LEU A 156 21.32 -10.62 -4.65
CA LEU A 156 22.07 -9.73 -3.76
C LEU A 156 23.05 -10.49 -2.88
N GLU A 157 22.63 -11.62 -2.30
CA GLU A 157 23.49 -12.49 -1.51
C GLU A 157 24.66 -13.03 -2.34
N ALA A 158 24.40 -13.53 -3.56
CA ALA A 158 25.46 -13.98 -4.46
C ALA A 158 26.41 -12.84 -4.86
N ALA A 159 25.89 -11.63 -5.10
CA ALA A 159 26.71 -10.46 -5.41
C ALA A 159 27.57 -10.03 -4.21
N LEU A 160 27.03 -10.12 -2.99
CA LEU A 160 27.75 -9.82 -1.76
C LEU A 160 28.89 -10.80 -1.53
N GLU A 161 28.64 -12.11 -1.70
CA GLU A 161 29.67 -13.15 -1.57
C GLU A 161 30.84 -12.92 -2.54
N VAL A 162 30.55 -12.60 -3.80
CA VAL A 162 31.57 -12.25 -4.81
C VAL A 162 32.35 -10.99 -4.41
N SER A 163 31.68 -9.99 -3.83
CA SER A 163 32.34 -8.76 -3.38
C SER A 163 33.24 -9.02 -2.17
N GLU A 164 32.78 -9.78 -1.19
CA GLU A 164 33.57 -10.13 -0.01
C GLU A 164 34.83 -10.91 -0.38
N GLU A 165 34.74 -11.82 -1.34
CA GLU A 165 35.90 -12.59 -1.79
C GLU A 165 36.94 -11.71 -2.50
N ARG A 166 36.48 -10.77 -3.35
CA ARG A 166 37.36 -9.76 -3.97
C ARG A 166 38.03 -8.88 -2.93
N ASP A 167 37.32 -8.51 -1.87
CA ASP A 167 37.88 -7.70 -0.79
C ASP A 167 38.93 -8.49 0.01
N ARG A 168 38.69 -9.77 0.29
CA ARG A 168 39.69 -10.66 0.91
C ARG A 168 40.93 -10.77 0.04
N GLU A 169 40.77 -11.02 -1.26
CA GLU A 169 41.89 -11.10 -2.21
C GLU A 169 42.67 -9.77 -2.31
N SER A 170 41.97 -8.64 -2.30
CA SER A 170 42.59 -7.32 -2.35
C SER A 170 43.38 -7.03 -1.07
N ARG A 171 42.85 -7.39 0.11
CA ARG A 171 43.54 -7.24 1.39
C ARG A 171 44.81 -8.09 1.47
N THR A 172 44.77 -9.33 0.97
CA THR A 172 45.97 -10.17 0.94
C THR A 172 47.03 -9.61 -0.01
N LYS A 173 46.64 -9.11 -1.20
CA LYS A 173 47.55 -8.42 -2.12
C LYS A 173 48.19 -7.18 -1.51
N ILE A 174 47.40 -6.34 -0.83
CA ILE A 174 47.91 -5.13 -0.15
C ILE A 174 48.91 -5.50 0.94
N ALA A 175 48.58 -6.50 1.77
CA ALA A 175 49.48 -6.98 2.82
C ALA A 175 50.79 -7.54 2.24
N ASP A 176 50.73 -8.27 1.13
CA ASP A 176 51.91 -8.79 0.45
C ASP A 176 52.79 -7.68 -0.14
N LEU A 177 52.19 -6.74 -0.86
CA LEU A 177 52.87 -5.57 -1.41
C LEU A 177 53.52 -4.73 -0.31
N GLY A 178 52.83 -4.51 0.81
CA GLY A 178 53.38 -3.80 1.96
C GLY A 178 54.62 -4.48 2.53
N ARG A 179 54.61 -5.82 2.69
CA ARG A 179 55.79 -6.58 3.13
C ARG A 179 56.95 -6.45 2.14
N ARG A 180 56.69 -6.63 0.85
CA ARG A 180 57.72 -6.53 -0.21
C ARG A 180 58.34 -5.13 -0.26
N LEU A 181 57.53 -4.09 -0.15
CA LEU A 181 57.99 -2.70 -0.13
C LEU A 181 58.85 -2.42 1.10
N ASN A 182 58.44 -2.88 2.29
CA ASN A 182 59.22 -2.69 3.51
C ASN A 182 60.58 -3.41 3.43
N VAL A 183 60.62 -4.62 2.88
CA VAL A 183 61.88 -5.35 2.66
C VAL A 183 62.78 -4.61 1.67
N ALA A 184 62.24 -4.15 0.54
CA ALA A 184 63.00 -3.41 -0.46
C ALA A 184 63.54 -2.08 0.09
N LEU A 185 62.73 -1.37 0.89
CA LEU A 185 63.15 -0.12 1.53
C LEU A 185 64.27 -0.36 2.54
N ALA A 186 64.15 -1.40 3.38
CA ALA A 186 65.18 -1.76 4.35
C ALA A 186 66.50 -2.11 3.66
N GLN A 187 66.46 -2.87 2.56
CA GLN A 187 67.65 -3.18 1.75
C GLN A 187 68.29 -1.91 1.20
N ARG A 188 67.51 -0.98 0.64
CA ARG A 188 68.05 0.27 0.07
C ARG A 188 68.69 1.16 1.13
N VAL A 189 68.06 1.28 2.31
CA VAL A 189 68.62 2.03 3.43
C VAL A 189 69.92 1.39 3.94
N GLN A 190 69.99 0.06 4.00
CA GLN A 190 71.20 -0.65 4.41
C GLN A 190 72.33 -0.46 3.39
N GLU A 191 72.04 -0.57 2.09
CA GLU A 191 72.99 -0.27 1.02
C GLU A 191 73.55 1.14 1.15
N LEU A 192 72.67 2.15 1.28
CA LEU A 192 73.08 3.55 1.45
C LEU A 192 73.98 3.76 2.66
N ASN A 193 73.64 3.17 3.81
CA ASN A 193 74.46 3.25 5.01
C ASN A 193 75.83 2.59 4.84
N ARG A 194 75.91 1.46 4.13
CA ARG A 194 77.17 0.78 3.83
C ARG A 194 78.07 1.64 2.94
N TYR A 195 77.53 2.13 1.82
CA TYR A 195 78.29 3.00 0.90
C TYR A 195 78.76 4.28 1.59
N ARG A 196 77.91 4.88 2.43
CA ARG A 196 78.29 6.05 3.23
C ARG A 196 79.51 5.74 4.10
N SER A 197 79.49 4.63 4.84
CA SER A 197 80.61 4.23 5.71
C SER A 197 81.88 3.91 4.93
N ASP A 198 81.79 3.17 3.81
CA ASP A 198 82.94 2.80 2.97
C ASP A 198 83.58 4.06 2.35
N PHE A 199 82.76 4.98 1.84
CA PHE A 199 83.22 6.26 1.30
C PHE A 199 83.93 7.11 2.36
N PHE A 200 83.33 7.26 3.56
CA PHE A 200 83.96 8.02 4.65
C PHE A 200 85.24 7.38 5.16
N GLY A 201 85.32 6.04 5.15
CA GLY A 201 86.55 5.32 5.51
C GLY A 201 87.70 5.67 4.57
N ARG A 202 87.47 5.63 3.26
CA ARG A 202 88.48 5.97 2.24
C ARG A 202 88.83 7.46 2.25
N LEU A 203 87.84 8.33 2.36
CA LEU A 203 88.08 9.78 2.47
C LEU A 203 88.88 10.11 3.73
N ARG A 204 88.62 9.40 4.83
CA ARG A 204 89.43 9.50 6.05
C ARG A 204 90.86 9.08 5.79
N GLU A 205 91.10 7.93 5.17
CA GLU A 205 92.46 7.42 4.87
C GLU A 205 93.29 8.44 4.07
N ILE A 206 92.71 9.03 3.01
CA ILE A 206 93.39 10.03 2.16
C ILE A 206 93.70 11.35 2.93
N LEU A 207 92.90 11.66 3.95
CA LEU A 207 93.00 12.91 4.70
C LEU A 207 93.65 12.76 6.10
N SER A 208 94.01 11.54 6.53
CA SER A 208 94.51 11.27 7.89
C SER A 208 95.93 11.78 8.14
N ASP A 209 96.77 11.88 7.11
CA ASP A 209 98.19 12.26 7.23
C ASP A 209 98.41 13.79 7.31
N ARG A 210 97.40 14.56 7.70
CA ARG A 210 97.40 16.03 7.59
C ARG A 210 97.20 16.70 8.93
N GLU A 211 98.20 17.46 9.37
CA GLU A 211 98.21 18.16 10.67
C GLU A 211 97.07 19.17 10.84
N ASN A 212 96.51 19.67 9.73
CA ASN A 212 95.53 20.77 9.73
C ASN A 212 94.06 20.33 9.59
N ILE A 213 93.78 19.02 9.58
CA ILE A 213 92.42 18.47 9.43
C ILE A 213 92.05 17.68 10.68
N ARG A 214 90.92 18.04 11.31
CA ARG A 214 90.35 17.26 12.42
C ARG A 214 89.14 16.48 11.94
N ILE A 215 89.08 15.21 12.28
CA ILE A 215 87.94 14.34 11.98
C ILE A 215 87.07 14.23 13.22
N VAL A 216 85.80 14.64 13.12
CA VAL A 216 84.81 14.53 14.20
C VAL A 216 83.61 13.75 13.67
N GLY A 217 83.52 12.47 14.03
CA GLY A 217 82.48 11.57 13.51
C GLY A 217 82.59 11.39 11.99
N ASP A 218 81.60 11.91 11.26
CA ASP A 218 81.48 11.92 9.80
C ASP A 218 81.85 13.27 9.16
N ARG A 219 82.48 14.16 9.92
CA ARG A 219 82.81 15.53 9.46
C ARG A 219 84.30 15.78 9.41
N PHE A 220 84.74 16.46 8.36
CA PHE A 220 86.08 17.00 8.24
C PHE A 220 86.07 18.47 8.63
N VAL A 221 86.85 18.83 9.63
CA VAL A 221 86.88 20.18 10.19
C VAL A 221 88.20 20.83 9.83
N PHE A 222 88.12 21.93 9.10
CA PHE A 222 89.24 22.81 8.76
C PHE A 222 89.13 24.10 9.58
N GLN A 223 90.20 24.49 10.25
CA GLN A 223 90.26 25.79 10.90
C GLN A 223 90.23 26.90 9.84
N SER A 224 89.48 27.97 10.09
CA SER A 224 89.30 29.04 9.11
C SER A 224 90.61 29.73 8.77
N GLU A 225 91.54 29.84 9.71
CA GLU A 225 92.85 30.49 9.55
C GLU A 225 93.76 29.75 8.57
N VAL A 226 93.59 28.43 8.46
CA VAL A 226 94.34 27.61 7.50
C VAL A 226 93.87 27.93 6.08
N LEU A 227 92.56 28.15 5.90
CA LEU A 227 91.95 28.36 4.58
C LEU A 227 91.91 29.84 4.18
N PHE A 228 91.69 30.74 5.12
CA PHE A 228 91.40 32.14 4.89
C PHE A 228 92.32 33.03 5.74
N PRO A 229 92.83 34.14 5.18
CA PRO A 229 93.38 35.21 5.99
C PRO A 229 92.33 35.77 6.96
N SER A 230 92.77 36.39 8.06
CA SER A 230 91.85 36.99 9.04
C SER A 230 90.88 37.98 8.39
N GLY A 231 89.58 37.83 8.67
CA GLY A 231 88.51 38.66 8.09
C GLY A 231 88.26 38.47 6.58
N ALA A 232 88.99 37.60 5.89
CA ALA A 232 88.84 37.39 4.45
C ALA A 232 87.92 36.20 4.12
N THR A 233 87.45 36.18 2.86
CA THR A 233 86.66 35.11 2.24
C THR A 233 87.32 34.50 1.02
N GLU A 234 88.50 34.99 0.64
CA GLU A 234 89.31 34.41 -0.41
C GLU A 234 90.28 33.40 0.18
N ILE A 235 90.34 32.22 -0.42
CA ILE A 235 91.18 31.12 0.04
C ILE A 235 92.65 31.47 -0.22
N ASN A 236 93.49 31.41 0.82
CA ASN A 236 94.92 31.66 0.73
C ASN A 236 95.65 30.54 -0.08
N PRO A 237 96.90 30.73 -0.51
CA PRO A 237 97.61 29.73 -1.31
C PRO A 237 97.70 28.33 -0.67
N ASN A 238 97.96 28.25 0.63
CA ASN A 238 98.07 26.99 1.36
C ASN A 238 96.70 26.28 1.44
N GLY A 239 95.64 27.02 1.72
CA GLY A 239 94.27 26.53 1.73
C GLY A 239 93.82 26.05 0.35
N ARG A 240 94.27 26.70 -0.74
CA ARG A 240 94.00 26.23 -2.11
C ARG A 240 94.68 24.90 -2.41
N GLU A 241 95.88 24.68 -1.88
CA GLU A 241 96.57 23.39 -2.01
C GLU A 241 95.80 22.28 -1.29
N GLU A 242 95.38 22.52 -0.05
CA GLU A 242 94.59 21.54 0.72
C GLU A 242 93.22 21.26 0.11
N MET A 243 92.52 22.28 -0.37
CA MET A 243 91.23 22.12 -1.05
C MET A 243 91.36 21.45 -2.42
N ARG A 244 92.50 21.57 -3.10
CA ARG A 244 92.75 20.85 -4.37
C ARG A 244 92.87 19.36 -4.13
N LYS A 245 93.66 18.97 -3.12
CA LYS A 245 93.81 17.56 -2.74
C LYS A 245 92.48 16.95 -2.30
N LEU A 246 91.64 17.74 -1.62
CA LEU A 246 90.26 17.35 -1.30
C LEU A 246 89.39 17.18 -2.56
N ALA A 247 89.48 18.11 -3.52
CA ALA A 247 88.77 18.02 -4.80
C ALA A 247 89.15 16.75 -5.56
N ASP A 248 90.45 16.44 -5.63
CA ASP A 248 90.96 15.22 -6.29
C ASP A 248 90.42 13.95 -5.61
N ALA A 249 90.44 13.91 -4.27
CA ALA A 249 89.88 12.79 -3.51
C ALA A 249 88.37 12.61 -3.75
N ILE A 250 87.61 13.69 -3.82
CA ILE A 250 86.17 13.65 -4.14
C ILE A 250 85.94 13.10 -5.56
N LEU A 251 86.74 13.55 -6.54
CA LEU A 251 86.63 13.12 -7.94
C LEU A 251 87.00 11.65 -8.13
N GLU A 252 87.99 11.15 -7.39
CA GLU A 252 88.36 9.74 -7.40
C GLU A 252 87.25 8.88 -6.80
N LEU A 253 86.78 9.24 -5.60
CA LEU A 253 85.75 8.46 -4.91
C LEU A 253 84.37 8.54 -5.58
N GLN A 254 84.05 9.64 -6.26
CA GLN A 254 82.81 9.76 -7.02
C GLN A 254 82.68 8.66 -8.10
N LYS A 255 83.79 8.15 -8.64
CA LYS A 255 83.78 7.07 -9.65
C LYS A 255 83.32 5.73 -9.06
N GLU A 256 83.45 5.56 -7.76
CA GLU A 256 83.09 4.33 -7.05
C GLU A 256 81.64 4.37 -6.53
N ILE A 257 81.04 5.56 -6.43
CA ILE A 257 79.65 5.72 -5.99
C ILE A 257 78.70 5.55 -7.18
N PRO A 258 77.74 4.60 -7.12
CA PRO A 258 76.73 4.44 -8.16
C PRO A 258 75.93 5.73 -8.42
N PRO A 259 75.62 6.06 -9.68
CA PRO A 259 74.93 7.30 -10.03
C PRO A 259 73.51 7.40 -9.44
N GLU A 260 72.90 6.27 -9.08
CA GLU A 260 71.56 6.17 -8.48
C GLU A 260 71.51 6.66 -7.02
N ILE A 261 72.67 6.96 -6.42
CA ILE A 261 72.76 7.49 -5.07
C ILE A 261 72.80 9.02 -5.12
N ASN A 262 71.78 9.66 -4.54
CA ASN A 262 71.62 11.12 -4.49
C ASN A 262 72.42 11.77 -3.34
N TRP A 263 73.72 11.47 -3.25
CA TRP A 263 74.61 12.09 -2.28
C TRP A 263 75.00 13.53 -2.67
N VAL A 264 75.25 14.36 -1.67
CA VAL A 264 75.87 15.69 -1.81
C VAL A 264 76.87 15.92 -0.68
N LEU A 265 77.93 16.67 -0.97
CA LEU A 265 78.90 17.17 0.00
C LEU A 265 78.45 18.56 0.45
N ARG A 266 78.10 18.68 1.73
CA ARG A 266 77.73 19.93 2.37
C ARG A 266 78.95 20.56 3.03
N VAL A 267 79.21 21.81 2.67
CA VAL A 267 80.23 22.67 3.25
C VAL A 267 79.55 23.64 4.21
N ASP A 268 79.83 23.47 5.50
CA ASP A 268 79.23 24.21 6.60
C ASP A 268 80.26 25.24 7.11
N GLY A 269 79.93 26.52 7.00
CA GLY A 269 80.75 27.62 7.53
C GLY A 269 80.30 28.02 8.94
N HIS A 270 81.28 28.26 9.81
CA HIS A 270 81.05 28.71 11.18
C HIS A 270 81.98 29.88 11.55
N THR A 271 81.52 30.75 12.44
CA THR A 271 82.30 31.83 13.03
C THR A 271 82.45 31.62 14.54
N ASP A 272 83.24 32.47 15.19
CA ASP A 272 83.20 32.66 16.64
C ASP A 272 82.06 33.62 17.02
N ASP A 273 81.99 33.92 18.31
CA ASP A 273 81.01 34.78 18.98
C ASP A 273 81.36 36.27 18.93
N VAL A 274 82.44 36.66 18.24
CA VAL A 274 82.88 38.05 18.16
C VAL A 274 82.03 38.77 17.11
N PRO A 275 81.27 39.82 17.48
CA PRO A 275 80.46 40.55 16.51
C PRO A 275 81.34 41.26 15.48
N LEU A 276 80.93 41.20 14.21
CA LEU A 276 81.51 42.03 13.17
C LEU A 276 81.15 43.51 13.42
N SER A 277 81.98 44.43 12.93
CA SER A 277 81.75 45.87 13.09
C SER A 277 80.46 46.38 12.41
N GLY A 278 79.80 45.55 11.58
CA GLY A 278 78.61 45.89 10.80
C GLY A 278 78.83 46.88 9.65
N THR A 279 80.00 47.51 9.60
CA THR A 279 80.41 48.53 8.62
C THR A 279 81.36 48.00 7.54
N GLY A 280 81.80 46.74 7.67
CA GLY A 280 82.64 46.05 6.69
C GLY A 280 81.86 45.42 5.53
N ARG A 281 82.52 44.56 4.76
CA ARG A 281 81.94 43.85 3.60
C ARG A 281 80.76 42.93 3.98
N PHE A 282 80.74 42.41 5.21
CA PHE A 282 79.70 41.52 5.73
C PHE A 282 79.02 42.18 6.91
N ARG A 283 77.70 42.09 6.98
CA ARG A 283 76.89 42.71 8.03
C ARG A 283 76.94 41.96 9.35
N ASP A 284 76.99 40.63 9.27
CA ASP A 284 76.98 39.75 10.43
C ASP A 284 77.77 38.45 10.19
N ASN A 285 77.87 37.64 11.24
CA ASN A 285 78.54 36.35 11.24
C ASN A 285 77.84 35.32 10.34
N TRP A 286 76.55 35.49 10.04
CA TRP A 286 75.80 34.63 9.14
C TRP A 286 76.22 34.83 7.68
N GLU A 287 76.31 36.08 7.24
CA GLU A 287 76.81 36.44 5.91
C GLU A 287 78.26 36.00 5.73
N LEU A 288 79.12 36.21 6.74
CA LEU A 288 80.53 35.82 6.68
C LEU A 288 80.71 34.30 6.56
N SER A 289 80.04 33.52 7.41
CA SER A 289 80.13 32.06 7.37
C SER A 289 79.59 31.49 6.05
N THR A 290 78.46 32.01 5.56
CA THR A 290 77.87 31.61 4.28
C THR A 290 78.81 31.94 3.11
N ALA A 291 79.42 33.13 3.13
CA ALA A 291 80.35 33.57 2.10
C ALA A 291 81.61 32.69 2.06
N ARG A 292 82.17 32.33 3.23
CA ARG A 292 83.32 31.41 3.31
C ARG A 292 82.98 30.01 2.79
N ALA A 293 81.85 29.44 3.21
CA ALA A 293 81.39 28.15 2.70
C ALA A 293 81.18 28.17 1.18
N THR A 294 80.60 29.26 0.67
CA THR A 294 80.40 29.46 -0.78
C THR A 294 81.74 29.57 -1.52
N ALA A 295 82.74 30.24 -0.94
CA ALA A 295 84.07 30.35 -1.54
C ALA A 295 84.75 28.98 -1.68
N VAL A 296 84.63 28.11 -0.67
CA VAL A 296 85.11 26.72 -0.74
C VAL A 296 84.37 25.95 -1.83
N VAL A 297 83.03 26.03 -1.88
CA VAL A 297 82.24 25.35 -2.92
C VAL A 297 82.64 25.81 -4.32
N LYS A 298 82.77 27.12 -4.55
CA LYS A 298 83.21 27.65 -5.85
C LYS A 298 84.60 27.15 -6.22
N PHE A 299 85.52 27.12 -5.28
CA PHE A 299 86.85 26.58 -5.51
C PHE A 299 86.81 25.08 -5.87
N LEU A 300 86.00 24.26 -5.19
CA LEU A 300 85.84 22.85 -5.55
C LEU A 300 85.25 22.67 -6.95
N ILE A 301 84.29 23.51 -7.36
CA ILE A 301 83.72 23.52 -8.72
C ILE A 301 84.79 23.89 -9.76
N GLU A 302 85.60 24.91 -9.49
CA GLU A 302 86.71 25.31 -10.35
C GLU A 302 87.74 24.18 -10.55
N ASN A 303 87.88 23.28 -9.56
CA ASN A 303 88.75 22.10 -9.62
C ASN A 303 88.02 20.83 -10.09
N GLY A 304 86.81 20.96 -10.67
CA GLY A 304 86.13 19.88 -11.38
C GLY A 304 85.05 19.13 -10.62
N VAL A 305 84.85 19.40 -9.32
CA VAL A 305 83.77 18.75 -8.55
C VAL A 305 82.40 19.22 -9.09
N PRO A 306 81.48 18.30 -9.46
CA PRO A 306 80.20 18.69 -10.02
C PRO A 306 79.38 19.59 -9.08
N ALA A 307 78.92 20.74 -9.59
CA ALA A 307 78.15 21.70 -8.79
C ALA A 307 76.85 21.10 -8.20
N ASN A 308 76.26 20.12 -8.88
CA ASN A 308 75.07 19.41 -8.39
C ASN A 308 75.34 18.45 -7.21
N ARG A 309 76.61 18.23 -6.84
CA ARG A 309 77.05 17.43 -5.69
C ARG A 309 77.53 18.29 -4.51
N LEU A 310 77.41 19.62 -4.60
CA LEU A 310 77.91 20.54 -3.58
C LEU A 310 76.78 21.39 -3.01
N VAL A 311 76.83 21.63 -1.70
CA VAL A 311 75.92 22.53 -0.99
C VAL A 311 76.76 23.39 -0.05
N ALA A 312 76.54 24.70 -0.04
CA ALA A 312 77.12 25.61 0.94
C ALA A 312 76.05 26.01 1.97
N ALA A 313 76.38 25.96 3.25
CA ALA A 313 75.53 26.45 4.33
C ALA A 313 76.37 27.28 5.31
N GLY A 314 75.83 28.39 5.81
CA GLY A 314 76.42 29.15 6.90
C GLY A 314 75.59 28.98 8.18
N PHE A 315 76.26 28.83 9.31
CA PHE A 315 75.63 28.69 10.63
C PHE A 315 75.97 29.83 11.58
N GLY A 316 76.83 30.78 11.15
CA GLY A 316 77.33 31.85 12.00
C GLY A 316 77.96 31.32 13.29
N GLU A 317 77.67 32.00 14.39
CA GLU A 317 78.16 31.70 15.74
C GLU A 317 77.27 30.69 16.50
N TYR A 318 76.11 30.31 15.94
CA TYR A 318 75.07 29.57 16.66
C TYR A 318 75.31 28.06 16.79
N GLN A 319 76.45 27.56 16.30
CA GLN A 319 76.88 26.16 16.47
C GLN A 319 78.37 26.12 16.89
N PRO A 320 78.70 26.60 18.09
CA PRO A 320 80.07 26.56 18.60
C PRO A 320 80.48 25.10 18.83
N LEU A 321 81.71 24.77 18.42
CA LEU A 321 82.35 23.50 18.77
C LEU A 321 82.84 23.54 20.23
N ASP A 322 83.21 24.72 20.70
CA ASP A 322 83.72 24.99 22.02
C ASP A 322 83.04 26.23 22.63
N THR A 323 82.46 26.07 23.81
CA THR A 323 81.70 27.14 24.47
C THR A 323 82.53 27.96 25.44
N GLU A 324 83.82 27.66 25.62
CA GLU A 324 84.69 28.43 26.50
C GLU A 324 84.95 29.84 25.93
N ASP A 325 85.05 30.83 26.81
CA ASP A 325 85.42 32.20 26.47
C ASP A 325 86.94 32.39 26.45
N THR A 326 87.61 31.70 25.52
CA THR A 326 89.07 31.76 25.33
C THR A 326 89.43 32.07 23.88
N ALA A 327 90.63 32.59 23.64
CA ALA A 327 91.09 32.87 22.27
C ALA A 327 91.21 31.56 21.46
N GLU A 328 91.61 30.48 22.13
CA GLU A 328 91.74 29.14 21.59
C GLU A 328 90.38 28.55 21.20
N ALA A 329 89.35 28.69 22.06
CA ALA A 329 87.99 28.24 21.76
C ALA A 329 87.39 29.00 20.57
N ARG A 330 87.59 30.32 20.50
CA ARG A 330 87.18 31.13 19.34
C ARG A 330 87.85 30.67 18.05
N ALA A 331 89.16 30.39 18.08
CA ALA A 331 89.87 29.84 16.92
C ALA A 331 89.31 28.48 16.49
N ARG A 332 88.93 27.61 17.45
CA ARG A 332 88.26 26.34 17.14
C ARG A 332 86.87 26.53 16.52
N ASN A 333 86.12 27.54 16.94
CA ASN A 333 84.78 27.82 16.44
C ASN A 333 84.78 28.36 15.00
N ARG A 334 85.78 29.18 14.65
CA ARG A 334 86.01 29.64 13.27
C ARG A 334 86.51 28.49 12.41
N ARG A 335 85.59 27.77 11.76
CA ARG A 335 85.90 26.56 10.99
C ARG A 335 85.01 26.38 9.77
N ILE A 336 85.49 25.55 8.84
CA ILE A 336 84.70 24.96 7.77
C ILE A 336 84.56 23.48 8.08
N GLU A 337 83.33 22.99 8.20
CA GLU A 337 83.05 21.56 8.27
C GLU A 337 82.60 21.05 6.91
N LEU A 338 83.03 19.86 6.53
CA LEU A 338 82.51 19.14 5.37
C LEU A 338 81.88 17.84 5.80
N LYS A 339 80.68 17.56 5.29
CA LYS A 339 79.97 16.30 5.56
C LYS A 339 79.16 15.85 4.35
N LEU A 340 78.93 14.55 4.24
CA LEU A 340 78.04 13.99 3.24
C LEU A 340 76.61 13.90 3.76
N THR A 341 75.65 14.24 2.90
CA THR A 341 74.23 14.11 3.17
C THR A 341 73.50 13.64 1.91
N GLU A 342 72.27 13.18 2.09
CA GLU A 342 71.34 12.99 0.97
C GLU A 342 70.77 14.35 0.56
N ARG A 343 70.48 14.48 -0.74
CA ARG A 343 69.89 15.68 -1.34
C ARG A 343 68.42 15.87 -0.98
#